data_AF-A0A0P1GCP6-F1
#
_entry.id   AF-A0A0P1GCP6-F1
#
_cell.length_a   1.000
_cell.length_b   1.000
_cell.length_c   1.000
_cell.angle_alpha   90.00
_cell.angle_beta   90.00
_cell.angle_gamma   90.00
#
_symmetry.space_group_name_H-M   'P 1'
#
loop_
_entity.id
_entity.type
_entity.pdbx_description
1 polymer ?
#
loop_
_entity_poly.entity_id
_entity_poly.type
_entity_poly.pdbx_seq_one_letter_code
_entity_poly.pdbx_strand_id
1 'polypeptide(L)'
;MNSEAEIIEEELVYGARRRELMWQKLGLTGMAFGMAGCLAAALVALFDVDPPPMIVPFDSETGMALPNAMVEAVSLTERPAIIEAQVYRYVIDRETYNQLDNDVRVRRVLDQSDGAAAAGLRALWTSGHEAYPPDSYGTDARLEVEVLSITHISANRAQVRLRKRLTSPRGSQNGLFTATLMFEFRPENSRSIDDVWQNPFGFTVTEYAIRSDRLE
;
A
#
# COMPACT_ATOMS: atom_id res chain seq x y z
N MET A 1 -46.47 37.18 65.78
CA MET A 1 -47.72 36.42 65.54
C MET A 1 -48.26 36.56 64.12
N ASN A 2 -47.87 37.57 63.32
CA ASN A 2 -48.35 37.68 61.93
C ASN A 2 -47.49 36.94 60.89
N SER A 3 -46.19 36.72 61.11
CA SER A 3 -45.33 36.08 60.09
C SER A 3 -45.50 34.55 60.01
N GLU A 4 -45.81 33.86 61.11
CA GLU A 4 -46.02 32.41 61.09
C GLU A 4 -47.32 32.02 60.38
N ALA A 5 -48.38 32.83 60.53
CA ALA A 5 -49.64 32.61 59.82
C ALA A 5 -49.49 32.83 58.32
N GLU A 6 -48.75 33.87 57.91
CA GLU A 6 -48.50 34.21 56.50
C GLU A 6 -47.61 33.17 55.79
N ILE A 7 -46.59 32.64 56.48
CA ILE A 7 -45.75 31.54 55.99
C ILE A 7 -46.56 30.24 55.85
N ILE A 8 -47.45 29.95 56.80
CA ILE A 8 -48.30 28.75 56.76
C ILE A 8 -49.37 28.85 55.67
N GLU A 9 -49.94 30.02 55.42
CA GLU A 9 -50.88 30.24 54.32
C GLU A 9 -50.19 30.14 52.94
N GLU A 10 -48.97 30.67 52.82
CA GLU A 10 -48.17 30.55 51.60
C GLU A 10 -47.75 29.09 51.33
N GLU A 11 -47.33 28.34 52.36
CA GLU A 11 -46.97 26.92 52.21
C GLU A 11 -48.19 26.00 51.97
N LEU A 12 -49.35 26.26 52.58
CA LEU A 12 -50.56 25.46 52.38
C LEU A 12 -51.19 25.69 51.01
N VAL A 13 -51.24 26.94 50.54
CA VAL A 13 -51.92 27.30 49.27
C VAL A 13 -50.98 27.15 48.07
N TYR A 14 -49.70 27.53 48.17
CA TYR A 14 -48.74 27.44 47.06
C TYR A 14 -47.87 26.17 47.06
N GLY A 15 -47.78 25.45 48.19
CA GLY A 15 -46.99 24.23 48.29
C GLY A 15 -47.54 23.05 47.48
N ALA A 16 -48.87 22.93 47.37
CA ALA A 16 -49.50 21.91 46.53
C ALA A 16 -49.24 22.14 45.03
N ARG A 17 -49.42 23.38 44.56
CA ARG A 17 -49.23 23.74 43.15
C ARG A 17 -47.76 23.70 42.71
N ARG A 18 -46.80 24.07 43.57
CA ARG A 18 -45.36 23.94 43.28
C ARG A 18 -44.93 22.47 43.17
N ARG A 19 -45.46 21.58 44.03
CA ARG A 19 -45.21 20.13 43.93
C ARG A 19 -45.78 19.55 42.64
N GLU A 20 -47.01 19.88 42.30
CA GLU A 20 -47.64 19.41 41.06
C GLU A 20 -46.87 19.86 39.81
N LEU A 21 -46.43 21.12 39.76
CA LEU A 21 -45.58 21.62 38.67
C LEU A 21 -44.21 20.93 38.62
N MET A 22 -43.63 20.59 39.78
CA MET A 22 -42.37 19.83 39.82
C MET A 22 -42.57 18.41 39.29
N TRP A 23 -43.65 17.71 39.67
CA TRP A 23 -43.98 16.38 39.16
C TRP A 23 -44.31 16.39 37.66
N GLN A 24 -45.01 17.42 37.17
CA GLN A 24 -45.26 17.61 35.74
C GLN A 24 -43.97 17.87 34.95
N LYS A 25 -43.06 18.71 35.47
CA LYS A 25 -41.76 18.95 34.85
C LYS A 25 -40.91 17.69 34.80
N LEU A 26 -40.86 16.93 35.88
CA LEU A 26 -40.18 15.62 35.95
C LEU A 26 -40.77 14.61 34.97
N GLY A 27 -42.09 14.56 34.85
CA GLY A 27 -42.77 13.71 33.88
C GLY A 27 -42.43 14.10 32.44
N LEU A 28 -42.46 15.40 32.14
CA LEU A 28 -42.16 15.93 30.81
C LEU A 28 -40.69 15.71 30.41
N THR A 29 -39.75 15.93 31.33
CA THR A 29 -38.33 15.67 31.08
C THR A 29 -38.04 14.19 30.91
N GLY A 30 -38.67 13.32 31.71
CA GLY A 30 -38.58 11.87 31.55
C GLY A 30 -39.11 11.40 30.20
N MET A 31 -40.25 11.93 29.74
CA MET A 31 -40.82 11.62 28.44
C MET A 31 -39.92 12.09 27.29
N ALA A 32 -39.38 13.31 27.37
CA ALA A 32 -38.44 13.82 26.37
C ALA A 32 -37.16 12.99 26.29
N PHE A 33 -36.62 12.57 27.44
CA PHE A 33 -35.44 11.70 27.50
C PHE A 33 -35.70 10.32 26.88
N GLY A 34 -36.84 9.70 27.21
CA GLY A 34 -37.23 8.42 26.62
C GLY A 34 -37.42 8.51 25.10
N MET A 35 -38.05 9.58 24.61
CA MET A 35 -38.24 9.79 23.17
C MET A 35 -36.91 9.99 22.43
N ALA A 36 -36.00 10.76 23.01
CA ALA A 36 -34.66 10.95 22.47
C ALA A 36 -33.86 9.63 22.44
N GLY A 37 -33.96 8.81 23.49
CA GLY A 37 -33.33 7.49 23.54
C GLY A 37 -33.85 6.54 22.46
N CYS A 38 -35.16 6.48 22.25
CA CYS A 38 -35.76 5.66 21.19
C CYS A 38 -35.33 6.12 19.78
N LEU A 39 -35.29 7.43 19.54
CA LEU A 39 -34.81 8.00 18.28
C LEU A 39 -33.32 7.68 18.03
N ALA A 40 -32.48 7.79 19.05
CA ALA A 40 -31.06 7.45 18.94
C ALA A 40 -30.86 5.96 18.61
N ALA A 41 -31.59 5.06 19.27
CA ALA A 41 -31.53 3.63 18.97
C ALA A 41 -31.98 3.30 17.53
N ALA A 42 -33.04 3.98 17.05
CA ALA A 42 -33.50 3.82 15.68
C ALA A 42 -32.45 4.32 14.66
N LEU A 43 -31.75 5.43 14.94
CA LEU A 43 -30.68 5.93 14.08
C LEU A 43 -29.50 4.95 14.02
N VAL A 44 -29.09 4.38 15.14
CA VAL A 44 -28.02 3.36 15.16
C VAL A 44 -28.40 2.16 14.30
N ALA A 45 -29.64 1.66 14.43
CA ALA A 45 -30.11 0.52 13.64
C ALA A 45 -30.21 0.83 12.13
N LEU A 46 -30.51 2.07 11.75
CA LEU A 46 -30.59 2.48 10.34
C LEU A 46 -29.21 2.70 9.70
N PHE A 47 -28.22 3.11 10.49
CA PHE A 47 -26.84 3.32 10.02
C PHE A 47 -25.94 2.10 10.23
N ASP A 48 -26.48 1.01 10.76
CA ASP A 48 -25.79 -0.27 10.82
C ASP A 48 -25.75 -0.87 9.42
N VAL A 49 -24.64 -0.63 8.72
CA VAL A 49 -24.39 -1.21 7.40
C VAL A 49 -23.59 -2.48 7.62
N ASP A 50 -24.21 -3.63 7.35
CA ASP A 50 -23.51 -4.90 7.33
C ASP A 50 -22.37 -4.85 6.28
N PRO A 51 -21.15 -5.32 6.61
CA PRO A 51 -20.09 -5.42 5.63
C PRO A 51 -20.53 -6.39 4.51
N PRO A 52 -20.20 -6.10 3.24
CA PRO A 52 -20.57 -6.97 2.13
C PRO A 52 -20.04 -8.39 2.34
N PRO A 53 -20.82 -9.43 1.99
CA PRO A 53 -20.41 -10.81 2.18
C PRO A 53 -19.15 -11.10 1.35
N MET A 54 -18.02 -11.24 2.04
CA MET A 54 -16.76 -11.60 1.42
C MET A 54 -16.78 -13.09 1.08
N ILE A 55 -16.97 -13.42 -0.21
CA ILE A 55 -16.82 -14.79 -0.69
C ILE A 55 -15.32 -15.07 -0.73
N VAL A 56 -14.85 -15.92 0.17
CA VAL A 56 -13.47 -16.44 0.13
C VAL A 56 -13.48 -17.60 -0.86
N PRO A 57 -12.79 -17.53 -2.01
CA PRO A 57 -12.57 -18.71 -2.81
C PRO A 57 -11.79 -19.70 -1.93
N PHE A 58 -12.24 -20.95 -1.88
CA PHE A 58 -11.50 -22.01 -1.22
C PHE A 58 -10.96 -22.94 -2.29
N ASP A 59 -9.75 -23.45 -2.09
CA ASP A 59 -9.23 -24.54 -2.89
C ASP A 59 -9.97 -25.83 -2.46
N SER A 60 -10.70 -26.42 -3.41
CA SER A 60 -11.52 -27.62 -3.18
C SER A 60 -10.70 -28.88 -2.86
N GLU A 61 -9.40 -28.90 -3.15
CA GLU A 61 -8.54 -30.04 -2.82
C GLU A 61 -7.99 -29.97 -1.39
N THR A 62 -7.69 -28.77 -0.88
CA THR A 62 -6.97 -28.60 0.39
C THR A 62 -7.82 -28.05 1.54
N GLY A 63 -8.97 -27.44 1.26
CA GLY A 63 -9.88 -26.89 2.28
C GLY A 63 -9.32 -25.69 3.06
N MET A 64 -8.17 -25.15 2.63
CA MET A 64 -7.54 -23.98 3.21
C MET A 64 -8.16 -22.71 2.61
N ALA A 65 -8.37 -21.69 3.45
CA ALA A 65 -8.82 -20.39 2.99
C ALA A 65 -7.76 -19.75 2.09
N LEU A 66 -8.10 -19.42 0.84
CA LEU A 66 -7.26 -18.54 0.04
C LEU A 66 -7.30 -17.16 0.72
N PRO A 67 -6.16 -16.55 1.08
CA PRO A 67 -6.18 -15.18 1.54
C PRO A 67 -6.77 -14.32 0.43
N ASN A 68 -7.92 -13.71 0.71
CA ASN A 68 -8.53 -12.69 -0.15
C ASN A 68 -7.62 -11.46 -0.16
N ALA A 69 -6.55 -11.52 -0.93
CA ALA A 69 -5.86 -10.34 -1.41
C ALA A 69 -6.72 -9.75 -2.54
N MET A 70 -7.93 -9.27 -2.21
CA MET A 70 -8.54 -8.22 -3.03
C MET A 70 -7.68 -6.98 -2.83
N VAL A 71 -6.60 -6.92 -3.61
CA VAL A 71 -5.76 -5.75 -3.70
C VAL A 71 -6.56 -4.74 -4.52
N GLU A 72 -7.37 -3.95 -3.82
CA GLU A 72 -8.06 -2.82 -4.44
C GLU A 72 -6.98 -1.90 -5.02
N ALA A 73 -6.94 -1.78 -6.36
CA ALA A 73 -5.96 -0.97 -7.08
C ALA A 73 -6.09 0.55 -6.77
N VAL A 74 -7.13 0.92 -6.03
CA VAL A 74 -7.46 2.27 -5.56
C VAL A 74 -6.74 2.44 -4.22
N SER A 75 -5.57 3.05 -4.07
CA SER A 75 -4.98 4.23 -4.70
C SER A 75 -3.46 4.18 -4.44
N LEU A 76 -2.69 3.32 -5.13
CA LEU A 76 -1.23 3.23 -4.89
C LEU A 76 -0.51 4.57 -5.15
N THR A 77 -1.11 5.45 -5.95
CA THR A 77 -0.69 6.85 -6.14
C THR A 77 -0.71 7.68 -4.85
N GLU A 78 -1.50 7.31 -3.84
CA GLU A 78 -1.60 8.01 -2.54
C GLU A 78 -0.56 7.52 -1.52
N ARG A 79 0.21 6.47 -1.84
CA ARG A 79 1.22 5.88 -0.94
C ARG A 79 2.59 5.81 -1.61
N PRO A 80 3.31 6.94 -1.73
CA PRO A 80 4.59 7.02 -2.44
C PRO A 80 5.62 6.01 -1.93
N ALA A 81 5.63 5.70 -0.63
CA ALA A 81 6.54 4.72 -0.04
C ALA A 81 6.38 3.30 -0.61
N ILE A 82 5.17 2.89 -1.01
CA ILE A 82 4.95 1.57 -1.61
C ILE A 82 5.53 1.54 -3.03
N ILE A 83 5.30 2.61 -3.80
CA ILE A 83 5.87 2.76 -5.14
C ILE A 83 7.40 2.74 -5.05
N GLU A 84 7.98 3.56 -4.18
CA GLU A 84 9.44 3.61 -3.97
C GLU A 84 10.02 2.25 -3.59
N ALA A 85 9.33 1.47 -2.74
CA ALA A 85 9.76 0.13 -2.38
C ALA A 85 9.74 -0.84 -3.57
N GLN A 86 8.71 -0.79 -4.42
CA GLN A 86 8.65 -1.64 -5.62
C GLN A 86 9.70 -1.22 -6.66
N VAL A 87 9.88 0.07 -6.88
CA VAL A 87 10.92 0.62 -7.75
C VAL A 87 12.31 0.23 -7.25
N TYR A 88 12.57 0.38 -5.95
CA TYR A 88 13.82 -0.04 -5.32
C TYR A 88 14.11 -1.52 -5.59
N ARG A 89 13.15 -2.40 -5.30
CA ARG A 89 13.32 -3.85 -5.47
C ARG A 89 13.57 -4.20 -6.93
N TYR A 90 12.79 -3.65 -7.85
CA TYR A 90 12.97 -3.87 -9.28
C TYR A 90 14.35 -3.42 -9.78
N VAL A 91 14.82 -2.24 -9.36
CA VAL A 91 16.13 -1.72 -9.81
C VAL A 91 17.29 -2.53 -9.23
N ILE A 92 17.25 -2.87 -7.93
CA ILE A 92 18.25 -3.74 -7.32
C ILE A 92 18.27 -5.10 -8.02
N ASP A 93 17.10 -5.71 -8.20
CA ASP A 93 16.96 -7.00 -8.85
C ASP A 93 17.36 -6.92 -10.33
N ARG A 94 17.19 -5.81 -11.04
CA ARG A 94 17.61 -5.71 -12.45
C ARG A 94 19.10 -5.48 -12.61
N GLU A 95 19.69 -4.63 -11.76
CA GLU A 95 21.04 -4.08 -11.97
C GLU A 95 22.15 -4.84 -11.24
N THR A 96 21.81 -5.70 -10.27
CA THR A 96 22.77 -6.57 -9.60
C THR A 96 23.33 -7.61 -10.59
N TYR A 97 24.52 -8.13 -10.33
CA TYR A 97 25.05 -9.31 -11.03
C TYR A 97 25.78 -10.21 -10.05
N ASN A 98 25.35 -11.46 -9.99
CA ASN A 98 25.94 -12.53 -9.18
C ASN A 98 25.60 -13.89 -9.80
N GLN A 99 26.61 -14.65 -10.21
CA GLN A 99 26.42 -15.96 -10.86
C GLN A 99 25.51 -16.93 -10.07
N LEU A 100 25.44 -16.78 -8.75
CA LEU A 100 24.68 -17.70 -7.89
C LEU A 100 23.16 -17.50 -7.97
N ASP A 101 22.67 -16.31 -8.34
CA ASP A 101 21.23 -15.96 -8.27
C ASP A 101 20.67 -15.32 -9.55
N ASN A 102 21.50 -15.21 -10.59
CA ASN A 102 21.14 -14.53 -11.83
C ASN A 102 19.86 -15.11 -12.47
N ASP A 103 19.68 -16.43 -12.47
CA ASP A 103 18.55 -17.10 -13.11
C ASP A 103 17.21 -16.76 -12.44
N VAL A 104 17.16 -16.81 -11.10
CA VAL A 104 15.96 -16.49 -10.31
C VAL A 104 15.63 -15.00 -10.42
N ARG A 105 16.66 -14.15 -10.27
CA ARG A 105 16.49 -12.70 -10.25
C ARG A 105 16.10 -12.14 -11.61
N VAL A 106 16.73 -12.59 -12.70
CA VAL A 106 16.40 -12.15 -14.06
C VAL A 106 15.00 -12.61 -14.45
N ARG A 107 14.58 -13.83 -14.06
CA ARG A 107 13.20 -14.29 -14.28
C ARG A 107 12.19 -13.39 -13.56
N ARG A 108 12.41 -13.09 -12.28
CA ARG A 108 11.53 -12.17 -11.53
C ARG A 108 11.43 -10.79 -12.19
N VAL A 109 12.55 -10.23 -12.65
CA VAL A 109 12.55 -8.92 -13.32
C VAL A 109 11.79 -9.02 -14.65
N LEU A 110 11.93 -10.11 -15.40
CA LEU A 110 11.16 -10.35 -16.62
C LEU A 110 9.66 -10.47 -16.35
N ASP A 111 9.25 -11.14 -15.28
CA ASP A 111 7.84 -11.27 -14.88
C ASP A 111 7.23 -9.92 -14.47
N GLN A 112 8.07 -8.99 -13.99
CA GLN A 112 7.72 -7.62 -13.65
C GLN A 112 7.99 -6.62 -14.79
N SER A 113 8.34 -7.09 -15.99
CA SER A 113 8.62 -6.25 -17.16
C SER A 113 7.65 -6.54 -18.30
N ASP A 114 7.22 -5.50 -18.98
CA ASP A 114 6.45 -5.60 -20.22
C ASP A 114 7.04 -4.69 -21.31
N GLY A 115 6.54 -4.79 -22.54
CA GLY A 115 6.88 -3.90 -23.65
C GLY A 115 8.38 -3.76 -23.89
N ALA A 116 8.85 -2.51 -23.95
CA ALA A 116 10.24 -2.18 -24.24
C ALA A 116 11.21 -2.62 -23.12
N ALA A 117 10.78 -2.55 -21.86
CA ALA A 117 11.61 -2.97 -20.72
C ALA A 117 11.92 -4.46 -20.74
N ALA A 118 10.92 -5.29 -21.09
CA ALA A 118 11.07 -6.73 -21.24
C ALA A 118 11.90 -7.10 -22.46
N ALA A 119 11.63 -6.48 -23.62
CA ALA A 119 12.38 -6.71 -24.84
C ALA A 119 13.87 -6.37 -24.67
N GLY A 120 14.17 -5.21 -24.07
CA GLY A 120 15.54 -4.80 -23.78
C GLY A 120 16.25 -5.71 -22.79
N LEU A 121 15.54 -6.22 -21.77
CA LEU A 121 16.12 -7.16 -20.82
C LEU A 121 16.45 -8.51 -21.48
N ARG A 122 15.54 -9.06 -22.29
CA ARG A 122 15.80 -10.31 -23.03
C ARG A 122 16.99 -10.16 -23.98
N ALA A 123 17.07 -9.04 -24.70
CA ALA A 123 18.20 -8.75 -25.59
C ALA A 123 19.53 -8.68 -24.82
N LEU A 124 19.56 -7.97 -23.68
CA LEU A 124 20.74 -7.87 -22.82
C LEU A 124 21.20 -9.24 -22.31
N TRP A 125 20.28 -10.13 -21.96
CA TRP A 125 20.55 -11.47 -21.44
C TRP A 125 20.60 -12.56 -22.51
N THR A 126 20.59 -12.20 -23.79
CA THR A 126 20.80 -13.15 -24.89
C THR A 126 22.29 -13.30 -25.17
N SER A 127 22.77 -14.55 -25.25
CA SER A 127 24.16 -14.84 -25.60
C SER A 127 24.53 -14.24 -26.96
N GLY A 128 25.67 -13.55 -27.04
CA GLY A 128 26.13 -12.86 -28.25
C GLY A 128 25.79 -11.36 -28.30
N HIS A 129 25.06 -10.83 -27.31
CA HIS A 129 24.96 -9.39 -27.12
C HIS A 129 26.29 -8.83 -26.59
N GLU A 130 26.74 -7.69 -27.12
CA GLU A 130 28.03 -7.07 -26.73
C GLU A 130 28.11 -6.76 -25.23
N ALA A 131 26.98 -6.34 -24.65
CA ALA A 131 26.87 -6.04 -23.23
C ALA A 131 26.36 -7.23 -22.38
N TYR A 132 26.43 -8.47 -22.88
CA TYR A 132 25.96 -9.64 -22.15
C TYR A 132 26.69 -9.73 -20.78
N PRO A 133 25.96 -9.70 -19.63
CA PRO A 133 26.60 -9.57 -18.33
C PRO A 133 27.62 -10.69 -17.99
N PRO A 134 27.35 -11.98 -18.30
CA PRO A 134 28.33 -13.04 -18.08
C PRO A 134 29.63 -12.88 -18.88
N ASP A 135 29.58 -12.39 -20.12
CA ASP A 135 30.78 -12.19 -20.95
C ASP A 135 31.53 -10.91 -20.56
N SER A 136 30.80 -9.84 -20.23
CA SER A 136 31.39 -8.53 -19.89
C SER A 136 32.02 -8.50 -18.50
N TYR A 137 31.38 -9.10 -17.49
CA TYR A 137 31.87 -9.10 -16.11
C TYR A 137 32.69 -10.36 -15.77
N GLY A 138 32.33 -11.51 -16.35
CA GLY A 138 32.93 -12.81 -16.04
C GLY A 138 32.23 -13.56 -14.91
N THR A 139 32.68 -14.79 -14.65
CA THR A 139 32.06 -15.72 -13.69
C THR A 139 32.33 -15.36 -12.22
N ASP A 140 33.52 -14.83 -11.92
CA ASP A 140 33.92 -14.52 -10.55
C ASP A 140 33.66 -13.06 -10.16
N ALA A 141 32.97 -12.31 -11.01
CA ALA A 141 32.62 -10.92 -10.76
C ALA A 141 31.28 -10.80 -10.03
N ARG A 142 31.19 -9.79 -9.17
CA ARG A 142 29.95 -9.39 -8.48
C ARG A 142 29.71 -7.90 -8.71
N LEU A 143 28.52 -7.54 -9.16
CA LEU A 143 28.08 -6.17 -9.30
C LEU A 143 27.06 -5.89 -8.20
N GLU A 144 27.48 -5.13 -7.19
CA GLU A 144 26.59 -4.65 -6.14
C GLU A 144 25.99 -3.31 -6.52
N VAL A 145 24.73 -3.11 -6.16
CA VAL A 145 23.98 -1.89 -6.46
C VAL A 145 23.48 -1.30 -5.16
N GLU A 146 23.73 0.00 -4.99
CA GLU A 146 23.21 0.79 -3.91
C GLU A 146 22.34 1.92 -4.48
N VAL A 147 21.08 1.98 -4.09
CA VAL A 147 20.19 3.08 -4.48
C VAL A 147 20.44 4.25 -3.53
N LEU A 148 20.80 5.40 -4.11
CA LEU A 148 21.07 6.64 -3.38
C LEU A 148 19.80 7.46 -3.17
N SER A 149 18.95 7.53 -4.21
CA SER A 149 17.68 8.27 -4.13
C SER A 149 16.69 7.77 -5.18
N ILE A 150 15.41 7.86 -4.86
CA ILE A 150 14.29 7.63 -5.79
C ILE A 150 13.46 8.91 -5.84
N THR A 151 13.19 9.40 -7.04
CA THR A 151 12.42 10.63 -7.27
C THR A 151 11.29 10.33 -8.25
N HIS A 152 10.06 10.64 -7.87
CA HIS A 152 8.91 10.51 -8.78
C HIS A 152 8.88 11.70 -9.74
N ILE A 153 8.86 11.40 -11.05
CA ILE A 153 8.71 12.40 -12.11
C ILE A 153 7.22 12.64 -12.39
N SER A 154 6.43 11.57 -12.39
CA SER A 154 4.97 11.57 -12.51
C SER A 154 4.38 10.38 -11.75
N ALA A 155 3.05 10.23 -11.76
CA ALA A 155 2.36 9.13 -11.07
C ALA A 155 2.84 7.72 -11.49
N ASN A 156 3.41 7.60 -12.69
CA ASN A 156 3.82 6.35 -13.34
C ASN A 156 5.29 6.36 -13.79
N ARG A 157 6.08 7.35 -13.38
CA ARG A 157 7.50 7.45 -13.76
C ARG A 157 8.36 7.84 -12.58
N ALA A 158 9.49 7.15 -12.45
CA ALA A 158 10.47 7.42 -11.42
C ALA A 158 11.89 7.51 -12.01
N GLN A 159 12.71 8.31 -11.36
CA GLN A 159 14.15 8.39 -11.58
C GLN A 159 14.86 7.85 -10.34
N VAL A 160 15.84 6.99 -10.54
CA VAL A 160 16.60 6.34 -9.48
C VAL A 160 18.07 6.65 -9.69
N ARG A 161 18.69 7.27 -8.69
CA ARG A 161 20.14 7.47 -8.65
C ARG A 161 20.74 6.32 -7.89
N LEU A 162 21.73 5.67 -8.48
CA LEU A 162 22.34 4.48 -7.92
C LEU A 162 23.85 4.48 -8.11
N ARG A 163 24.53 3.80 -7.20
CA ARG A 163 25.95 3.52 -7.25
C ARG A 163 26.13 2.04 -7.54
N LYS A 164 26.94 1.72 -8.56
CA LYS A 164 27.33 0.35 -8.86
C LYS A 164 28.77 0.12 -8.42
N ARG A 165 29.01 -1.03 -7.80
CA ARG A 165 30.33 -1.49 -7.37
C ARG A 165 30.61 -2.86 -7.98
N LEU A 166 31.44 -2.89 -9.01
CA LEU A 166 31.92 -4.12 -9.63
C LEU A 166 33.13 -4.62 -8.85
N THR A 167 33.06 -5.82 -8.30
CA THR A 167 34.18 -6.51 -7.65
C THR A 167 34.56 -7.72 -8.50
N SER A 168 35.83 -7.82 -8.87
CA SER A 168 36.36 -8.95 -9.64
C SER A 168 37.76 -9.32 -9.14
N PRO A 169 38.31 -10.50 -9.52
CA PRO A 169 39.70 -10.85 -9.21
C PRO A 169 40.73 -9.83 -9.72
N ARG A 170 40.37 -9.03 -10.74
CA ARG A 170 41.22 -8.00 -11.35
C ARG A 170 41.14 -6.65 -10.61
N GLY A 171 40.27 -6.51 -9.61
CA GLY A 171 40.09 -5.29 -8.82
C GLY A 171 38.62 -4.88 -8.67
N SER A 172 38.41 -3.74 -8.01
CA SER A 172 37.08 -3.15 -7.77
C SER A 172 36.93 -1.84 -8.55
N GLN A 173 35.76 -1.62 -9.17
CA GLN A 173 35.41 -0.39 -9.87
C GLN A 173 34.06 0.13 -9.38
N ASN A 174 33.95 1.45 -9.24
CA ASN A 174 32.71 2.10 -8.81
C ASN A 174 32.24 3.09 -9.89
N GLY A 175 30.92 3.21 -10.06
CA GLY A 175 30.32 4.18 -10.97
C GLY A 175 28.96 4.67 -10.48
N LEU A 176 28.64 5.93 -10.79
CA LEU A 176 27.33 6.51 -10.56
C LEU A 176 26.49 6.41 -11.82
N PHE A 177 25.21 6.12 -11.63
CA PHE A 177 24.24 5.93 -12.70
C PHE A 177 22.90 6.49 -12.31
N THR A 178 22.16 6.90 -13.33
CA THR A 178 20.77 7.32 -13.21
C THR A 178 19.92 6.40 -14.08
N ALA A 179 18.97 5.70 -13.45
CA ALA A 179 17.94 4.92 -14.11
C ALA A 179 16.64 5.70 -14.17
N THR A 180 15.94 5.62 -15.30
CA THR A 180 14.60 6.18 -15.49
C THR A 180 13.69 5.05 -15.92
N LEU A 181 12.54 4.93 -15.25
CA LEU A 181 11.57 3.89 -15.53
C LEU A 181 10.15 4.43 -15.62
N MET A 182 9.35 3.78 -16.46
CA MET A 182 7.90 3.94 -16.51
C MET A 182 7.26 2.63 -16.03
N PHE A 183 6.29 2.74 -15.14
CA PHE A 183 5.66 1.61 -14.49
C PHE A 183 4.15 1.79 -14.39
N GLU A 184 3.45 0.69 -14.16
CA GLU A 184 2.01 0.62 -13.95
C GLU A 184 1.68 -0.51 -12.98
N PHE A 185 0.46 -0.51 -12.44
CA PHE A 185 -0.04 -1.55 -11.55
C PHE A 185 -1.17 -2.30 -12.23
N ARG A 186 -1.00 -3.61 -12.42
CA ARG A 186 -1.94 -4.53 -13.09
C ARG A 186 -2.21 -5.76 -12.20
N PRO A 187 -2.98 -5.61 -11.11
CA PRO A 187 -3.21 -6.71 -10.16
C PRO A 187 -3.87 -7.94 -10.79
N GLU A 188 -4.67 -7.75 -11.84
CA GLU A 188 -5.35 -8.82 -12.60
C GLU A 188 -4.41 -9.82 -13.29
N ASN A 189 -3.12 -9.51 -13.41
CA ASN A 189 -2.15 -10.42 -14.04
C ASN A 189 -1.61 -11.50 -13.09
N SER A 190 -1.82 -11.39 -11.78
CA SER A 190 -1.37 -12.39 -10.81
C SER A 190 -2.29 -13.61 -10.82
N ARG A 191 -1.79 -14.76 -11.31
CA ARG A 191 -2.60 -15.99 -11.50
C ARG A 191 -2.31 -17.10 -10.49
N SER A 192 -1.14 -17.10 -9.85
CA SER A 192 -0.75 -18.09 -8.84
C SER A 192 -0.47 -17.43 -7.48
N ILE A 193 -0.63 -18.19 -6.39
CA ILE A 193 -0.38 -17.69 -5.03
C ILE A 193 1.07 -17.22 -4.84
N ASP A 194 2.02 -17.91 -5.45
CA ASP A 194 3.44 -17.56 -5.41
C ASP A 194 3.71 -16.22 -6.11
N ASP A 195 3.05 -15.96 -7.25
CA ASP A 195 3.15 -14.71 -7.98
C ASP A 195 2.60 -13.52 -7.17
N VAL A 196 1.51 -13.73 -6.43
CA VAL A 196 0.92 -12.72 -5.54
C VAL A 196 1.90 -12.33 -4.44
N TRP A 197 2.62 -13.29 -3.84
CA TRP A 197 3.61 -12.98 -2.81
C TRP A 197 4.81 -12.20 -3.34
N GLN A 198 5.21 -12.46 -4.59
CA GLN A 198 6.30 -11.73 -5.23
C GLN A 198 5.84 -10.33 -5.71
N ASN A 199 4.62 -10.20 -6.22
CA ASN A 199 4.10 -8.97 -6.82
C ASN A 199 2.61 -8.74 -6.51
N PRO A 200 2.26 -8.38 -5.26
CA PRO A 200 0.86 -8.33 -4.82
C PRO A 200 0.05 -7.26 -5.55
N PHE A 201 0.70 -6.19 -6.00
CA PHE A 201 0.04 -5.07 -6.67
C PHE A 201 0.12 -5.15 -8.21
N GLY A 202 0.73 -6.19 -8.76
CA GLY A 202 0.97 -6.30 -10.20
C GLY A 202 1.86 -5.17 -10.75
N PHE A 203 2.85 -4.72 -9.98
CA PHE A 203 3.84 -3.73 -10.42
C PHE A 203 4.54 -4.23 -11.68
N THR A 204 4.40 -3.49 -12.77
CA THR A 204 4.91 -3.84 -14.09
C THR A 204 5.67 -2.64 -14.65
N VAL A 205 6.90 -2.84 -15.11
CA VAL A 205 7.73 -1.82 -15.74
C VAL A 205 7.62 -1.94 -17.26
N THR A 206 7.19 -0.88 -17.93
CA THR A 206 6.98 -0.87 -19.40
C THR A 206 8.18 -0.31 -20.16
N GLU A 207 8.87 0.65 -19.57
CA GLU A 207 10.06 1.27 -20.12
C GLU A 207 11.14 1.40 -19.07
N TYR A 208 12.38 1.15 -19.49
CA TYR A 208 13.54 1.23 -18.62
C TYR A 208 14.74 1.73 -19.41
N ALA A 209 15.41 2.76 -18.88
CA ALA A 209 16.64 3.29 -19.42
C ALA A 209 17.62 3.59 -18.27
N ILE A 210 18.91 3.31 -18.49
CA ILE A 210 19.97 3.61 -17.53
C ILE A 210 21.09 4.37 -18.23
N ARG A 211 21.64 5.38 -17.56
CA ARG A 211 22.77 6.19 -18.06
C ARG A 211 23.84 6.29 -16.98
N SER A 212 25.10 6.35 -17.41
CA SER A 212 26.21 6.64 -16.50
C SER A 212 26.30 8.14 -16.27
N ASP A 213 26.51 8.53 -15.01
CA ASP A 213 26.67 9.94 -14.60
C ASP A 213 28.11 10.43 -14.83
N ARG A 214 28.93 9.74 -15.65
CA ARG A 214 30.23 10.29 -16.04
C ARG A 214 30.00 11.62 -16.75
N LEU A 215 30.40 12.70 -16.08
CA LEU A 215 30.80 13.94 -16.75
C LEU A 215 32.02 13.57 -17.61
N GLU A 216 31.87 13.70 -18.92
CA GLU A 216 32.99 13.68 -19.87
C GLU A 216 34.04 14.75 -19.50
#